data_AF-A0A3L7RFN3-F1
#
_entry.id   AF-A0A3L7RFN3-F1
#
_cell.length_a   1.000
_cell.length_b   1.000
_cell.length_c   1.000
_cell.angle_alpha   90.00
_cell.angle_beta   90.00
_cell.angle_gamma   90.00
#
_symmetry.space_group_name_H-M   'P 1'
#
loop_
_entity.id
_entity.type
_entity.pdbx_description
1 polymer ?
#
loop_
_entity_poly.entity_id
_entity_poly.type
_entity_poly.pdbx_seq_one_letter_code
_entity_poly.pdbx_strand_id
1 'polypeptide(L)'
;MHEERTSQLTAVAIIGRSHASEFRTLVRQIQNSRDLVVVGQFDTIQEAVAAGLAERILADVVVVLQAFSDEYSAADAGQLIGRMLFGRVLCCYGPWCISDGRTHDIWPVVVRVSVGSAWSVLEQEVRNIRAGVPALLPMAAAEEVFVHRAAVESVRFPNAYDAILIVSDDRTLRETIAEMLRHSATQVFECGTSLNQLQRVFKKLIAANVAHSNITVLLDIDGLESIEGQLLTMIRTQFSASRLLRLSSFPQSVADNGTYDQIIDKLEVYAQLAPGRM
;
A
#
# COMPACT_ATOMS: atom_id res chain seq x y z
N MET A 1 25.77 3.40 30.17
CA MET A 1 26.62 4.03 29.15
C MET A 1 25.80 4.01 27.86
N HIS A 2 24.90 4.98 27.73
CA HIS A 2 24.04 5.13 26.55
C HIS A 2 24.84 5.94 25.52
N GLU A 3 25.44 5.26 24.56
CA GLU A 3 25.92 5.93 23.35
C GLU A 3 24.71 6.52 22.63
N GLU A 4 24.72 7.84 22.46
CA GLU A 4 23.89 8.55 21.51
C GLU A 4 24.07 7.91 20.13
N ARG A 5 23.09 7.11 19.68
CA ARG A 5 22.96 6.70 18.28
C ARG A 5 22.61 7.94 17.46
N THR A 6 23.62 8.76 17.16
CA THR A 6 23.62 9.72 16.06
C THR A 6 23.08 9.04 14.81
N SER A 7 22.03 9.61 14.22
CA SER A 7 21.27 9.19 13.04
C SER A 7 21.98 8.23 12.08
N GLN A 8 22.01 6.94 12.41
CA GLN A 8 22.57 5.93 11.53
C GLN A 8 21.51 5.55 10.50
N LEU A 9 21.86 5.66 9.22
CA LEU A 9 21.00 5.20 8.12
C LEU A 9 20.73 3.71 8.28
N THR A 10 19.50 3.30 7.98
CA THR A 10 19.11 1.88 8.02
C THR A 10 19.56 1.21 6.72
N ALA A 11 20.39 0.17 6.85
CA ALA A 11 20.90 -0.60 5.72
C ALA A 11 19.81 -1.51 5.15
N VAL A 12 19.57 -1.41 3.84
CA VAL A 12 18.54 -2.21 3.14
C VAL A 12 19.18 -2.98 1.99
N ALA A 13 18.86 -4.26 1.88
CA ALA A 13 19.14 -5.04 0.69
C ALA A 13 17.84 -5.31 -0.08
N ILE A 14 17.90 -5.25 -1.41
CA ILE A 14 16.76 -5.51 -2.30
C ILE A 14 17.06 -6.79 -3.10
N ILE A 15 16.12 -7.73 -3.13
CA ILE A 15 16.22 -8.98 -3.88
C ILE A 15 15.02 -9.07 -4.83
N GLY A 16 15.26 -9.44 -6.09
CA GLY A 16 14.23 -9.67 -7.09
C GLY A 16 14.20 -8.60 -8.17
N ARG A 17 13.19 -8.68 -9.04
CA ARG A 17 13.06 -7.83 -10.23
C ARG A 17 12.70 -6.38 -9.89
N SER A 18 13.69 -5.60 -9.49
CA SER A 18 13.57 -4.17 -9.18
C SER A 18 13.06 -3.30 -10.34
N HIS A 19 13.15 -3.81 -11.58
CA HIS A 19 12.70 -3.11 -12.79
C HIS A 19 11.26 -3.42 -13.20
N ALA A 20 10.61 -4.39 -12.56
CA ALA A 20 9.21 -4.72 -12.84
C ALA A 20 8.30 -3.51 -12.51
N SER A 21 7.25 -3.30 -13.31
CA SER A 21 6.43 -2.08 -13.24
C SER A 21 5.73 -1.94 -11.89
N GLU A 22 5.30 -3.07 -11.32
CA GLU A 22 4.62 -3.17 -10.03
C GLU A 22 5.48 -2.71 -8.84
N PHE A 23 6.80 -2.93 -8.89
CA PHE A 23 7.70 -2.58 -7.78
C PHE A 23 8.40 -1.23 -7.95
N ARG A 24 8.29 -0.61 -9.13
CA ARG A 24 9.02 0.62 -9.48
C ARG A 24 8.84 1.74 -8.44
N THR A 25 7.61 1.93 -7.98
CA THR A 25 7.30 2.96 -6.97
C THR A 25 8.00 2.66 -5.65
N LEU A 26 7.89 1.43 -5.14
CA LEU A 26 8.54 1.00 -3.90
C LEU A 26 10.07 1.15 -3.99
N VAL A 27 10.68 0.64 -5.06
CA VAL A 27 12.14 0.72 -5.27
C VAL A 27 12.60 2.18 -5.32
N ARG A 28 11.88 3.05 -6.04
CA ARG A 28 12.18 4.49 -6.09
C ARG A 28 12.07 5.13 -4.71
N GLN A 29 11.05 4.78 -3.92
CA GLN A 29 10.90 5.29 -2.56
C GLN A 29 12.07 4.86 -1.66
N ILE A 30 12.51 3.60 -1.75
CA ILE A 30 13.68 3.08 -1.03
C ILE A 30 14.94 3.86 -1.42
N GLN A 31 15.19 4.00 -2.72
CA GLN A 31 16.38 4.67 -3.26
C GLN A 31 16.45 6.16 -2.94
N ASN A 32 15.30 6.84 -2.88
CA ASN A 32 15.22 8.28 -2.60
C ASN A 32 15.08 8.62 -1.11
N SER A 33 14.94 7.61 -0.25
CA SER A 33 14.79 7.82 1.18
C SER A 33 16.05 8.37 1.80
N ARG A 34 15.91 9.38 2.66
CA ARG A 34 17.02 9.92 3.46
C ARG A 34 17.33 9.08 4.69
N ASP A 35 16.48 8.10 5.00
CA ASP A 35 16.59 7.26 6.19
C ASP A 35 17.20 5.89 5.89
N LEU A 36 17.35 5.55 4.60
CA LEU A 36 17.79 4.25 4.12
C LEU A 36 19.09 4.37 3.33
N VAL A 37 19.91 3.32 3.38
CA VAL A 37 21.04 3.12 2.47
C VAL A 37 20.93 1.75 1.83
N VAL A 38 20.94 1.69 0.49
CA VAL A 38 20.90 0.42 -0.23
C VAL A 38 22.31 -0.19 -0.21
N VAL A 39 22.48 -1.30 0.50
CA VAL A 39 23.77 -1.99 0.66
C VAL A 39 23.97 -3.15 -0.32
N GLY A 40 22.91 -3.54 -1.02
CA GLY A 40 22.94 -4.58 -2.04
C GLY A 40 21.64 -4.65 -2.81
N GLN A 41 21.74 -4.95 -4.11
CA GLN A 41 20.61 -5.19 -4.99
C GLN A 41 20.93 -6.41 -5.84
N PHE A 42 20.07 -7.42 -5.78
CA PHE A 42 20.31 -8.74 -6.35
C PHE A 42 19.09 -9.20 -7.13
N ASP A 43 19.29 -9.96 -8.20
CA ASP A 43 18.18 -10.46 -9.00
C ASP A 43 17.51 -11.69 -8.34
N THR A 44 18.26 -12.44 -7.53
CA THR A 44 17.78 -13.68 -6.89
C THR A 44 18.29 -13.84 -5.44
N ILE A 45 17.60 -14.69 -4.66
CA ILE A 45 18.03 -15.01 -3.29
C ILE A 45 19.40 -15.70 -3.29
N GLN A 46 19.63 -16.62 -4.24
CA GLN A 46 20.87 -17.36 -4.34
C GLN A 46 22.06 -16.45 -4.63
N GLU A 47 21.88 -15.45 -5.50
CA GLU A 47 22.89 -14.43 -5.77
C GLU A 47 23.20 -13.62 -4.51
N ALA A 48 22.18 -13.16 -3.79
CA ALA A 48 22.35 -12.40 -2.56
C ALA A 48 23.12 -13.21 -1.49
N VAL A 49 22.77 -14.48 -1.34
CA VAL A 49 23.45 -15.41 -0.43
C VAL A 49 24.90 -15.64 -0.85
N ALA A 50 25.16 -15.86 -2.15
CA ALA A 50 26.50 -16.05 -2.68
C ALA A 50 27.39 -14.81 -2.51
N ALA A 51 26.81 -13.62 -2.62
CA ALA A 51 27.47 -12.35 -2.33
C ALA A 51 27.77 -12.14 -0.83
N GLY A 52 27.25 -13.00 0.04
CA GLY A 52 27.48 -12.94 1.48
C GLY A 52 26.48 -12.06 2.24
N LEU A 53 25.24 -11.94 1.77
CA LEU A 53 24.18 -11.31 2.55
C LEU A 53 24.03 -12.00 3.92
N ALA A 54 23.93 -11.17 4.98
CA ALA A 54 23.91 -11.55 6.39
C ALA A 54 25.25 -12.07 6.97
N GLU A 55 26.29 -12.22 6.16
CA GLU A 55 27.64 -12.60 6.62
C GLU A 55 28.65 -11.46 6.44
N ARG A 56 28.71 -10.91 5.23
CA ARG A 56 29.61 -9.84 4.80
C ARG A 56 28.86 -8.56 4.48
N ILE A 57 27.68 -8.70 3.88
CA ILE A 57 26.78 -7.60 3.58
C ILE A 57 25.74 -7.56 4.70
N LEU A 58 25.91 -6.63 5.62
CA LEU A 58 25.00 -6.44 6.75
C LEU A 58 23.86 -5.51 6.32
N ALA A 59 22.65 -6.06 6.28
CA ALA A 59 21.41 -5.32 6.06
C ALA A 59 20.54 -5.41 7.31
N ASP A 60 19.99 -4.28 7.74
CA ASP A 60 19.02 -4.24 8.83
C ASP A 60 17.65 -4.77 8.37
N VAL A 61 17.32 -4.55 7.09
CA VAL A 61 16.11 -5.03 6.42
C VAL A 61 16.45 -5.60 5.04
N VAL A 62 15.89 -6.76 4.71
CA VAL A 62 15.92 -7.33 3.36
C VAL A 62 14.52 -7.23 2.77
N VAL A 63 14.40 -6.57 1.62
CA VAL A 63 13.16 -6.46 0.84
C VAL A 63 13.25 -7.41 -0.34
N VAL A 64 12.42 -8.44 -0.35
CA VAL A 64 12.28 -9.39 -1.45
C VAL A 64 11.09 -8.98 -2.30
N LEU A 65 11.27 -8.86 -3.61
CA LEU A 65 10.24 -8.50 -4.57
C LEU A 65 9.76 -9.79 -5.26
N GLN A 66 8.49 -10.16 -5.10
CA GLN A 66 7.91 -11.36 -5.66
C GLN A 66 6.75 -11.02 -6.62
N ALA A 67 6.99 -11.12 -7.91
CA ALA A 67 6.04 -10.81 -8.98
C ALA A 67 4.97 -11.90 -9.17
N PHE A 68 5.31 -13.17 -8.94
CA PHE A 68 4.39 -14.32 -9.04
C PHE A 68 4.69 -15.43 -8.02
N SER A 69 3.71 -16.30 -7.77
CA SER A 69 3.71 -17.26 -6.65
C SER A 69 4.91 -18.20 -6.59
N ASP A 70 5.36 -18.70 -7.74
CA ASP A 70 6.44 -19.69 -7.82
C ASP A 70 7.81 -19.07 -8.14
N GLU A 71 7.98 -17.75 -7.99
CA GLU A 71 9.24 -17.08 -8.30
C GLU A 71 10.40 -17.52 -7.39
N TYR A 72 10.10 -17.86 -6.14
CA TYR A 72 11.08 -18.33 -5.17
C TYR A 72 10.68 -19.69 -4.63
N SER A 73 11.63 -20.61 -4.53
CA SER A 73 11.37 -21.91 -3.93
C SER A 73 11.32 -21.81 -2.39
N ALA A 74 10.65 -22.77 -1.75
CA ALA A 74 10.66 -22.91 -0.30
C ALA A 74 12.09 -23.06 0.28
N ALA A 75 12.99 -23.70 -0.47
CA ALA A 75 14.39 -23.86 -0.07
C ALA A 75 15.12 -22.51 -0.03
N ASP A 76 14.92 -21.67 -1.04
CA ASP A 76 15.55 -20.35 -1.11
C ASP A 76 15.00 -19.41 -0.04
N ALA A 77 13.68 -19.36 0.10
CA ALA A 77 13.01 -18.58 1.14
C ALA A 77 13.49 -19.01 2.54
N GLY A 78 13.53 -20.33 2.80
CA GLY A 78 14.04 -20.89 4.05
C GLY A 78 15.51 -20.56 4.31
N GLN A 79 16.36 -20.58 3.27
CA GLN A 79 17.77 -20.19 3.39
C GLN A 79 17.93 -18.71 3.78
N LEU A 80 17.18 -17.82 3.14
CA LEU A 80 17.21 -16.39 3.48
C LEU A 80 16.69 -16.14 4.90
N ILE A 81 15.55 -16.72 5.25
CA ILE A 81 14.94 -16.57 6.58
C ILE A 81 15.88 -17.10 7.67
N GLY A 82 16.53 -18.25 7.46
CA GLY A 82 17.49 -18.80 8.41
C GLY A 82 18.69 -17.88 8.65
N ARG A 83 19.19 -17.23 7.59
CA ARG A 83 20.28 -16.24 7.67
C ARG A 83 19.86 -14.94 8.35
N MET A 84 18.59 -14.57 8.19
CA MET A 84 18.00 -13.34 8.73
C MET A 84 17.06 -13.62 9.92
N LEU A 85 17.31 -14.69 10.70
CA LEU A 85 16.36 -15.17 11.72
C LEU A 85 15.98 -14.10 12.76
N PHE A 86 16.95 -13.25 13.13
CA PHE A 86 16.76 -12.11 14.03
C PHE A 86 16.72 -10.76 13.29
N GLY A 87 16.85 -10.80 11.97
CA GLY A 87 16.75 -9.65 11.09
C GLY A 87 15.32 -9.41 10.63
N ARG A 88 15.16 -8.47 9.70
CA ARG A 88 13.86 -8.15 9.10
C ARG A 88 13.86 -8.57 7.65
N VAL A 89 12.91 -9.42 7.29
CA VAL A 89 12.66 -9.81 5.90
C VAL A 89 11.24 -9.38 5.55
N LEU A 90 11.10 -8.65 4.45
CA LEU A 90 9.82 -8.25 3.88
C LEU A 90 9.73 -8.84 2.47
N CYS A 91 8.91 -9.87 2.29
CA CYS A 91 8.52 -10.35 0.98
C CYS A 91 7.33 -9.50 0.47
N CYS A 92 7.66 -8.54 -0.38
CA CYS A 92 6.74 -7.64 -1.06
C CYS A 92 6.17 -8.34 -2.29
N TYR A 93 4.95 -8.81 -2.18
CA TYR A 93 4.30 -9.57 -3.24
C TYR A 93 3.46 -8.67 -4.15
N GLY A 94 3.53 -8.95 -5.45
CA GLY A 94 2.74 -8.29 -6.48
C GLY A 94 1.28 -8.78 -6.54
N PRO A 95 0.45 -8.17 -7.40
CA PRO A 95 -0.98 -8.49 -7.48
C PRO A 95 -1.29 -9.97 -7.82
N TRP A 96 -0.37 -10.66 -8.52
CA TRP A 96 -0.55 -12.05 -8.89
C TRP A 96 -0.39 -13.04 -7.73
N CYS A 97 0.17 -12.59 -6.61
CA CYS A 97 0.48 -13.42 -5.44
C CYS A 97 -0.56 -13.27 -4.31
N ILE A 98 -1.65 -12.53 -4.51
CA ILE A 98 -2.64 -12.24 -3.46
C ILE A 98 -3.24 -13.54 -2.89
N SER A 99 -3.34 -14.58 -3.72
CA SER A 99 -3.86 -15.89 -3.33
C SER A 99 -2.86 -16.77 -2.59
N ASP A 100 -1.56 -16.43 -2.55
CA ASP A 100 -0.51 -17.29 -1.98
C ASP A 100 -0.81 -17.64 -0.52
N GLY A 101 -1.46 -16.74 0.22
CA GLY A 101 -1.77 -16.99 1.63
C GLY A 101 -2.86 -18.01 1.90
N ARG A 102 -3.47 -18.55 0.85
CA ARG A 102 -4.51 -19.57 0.95
C ARG A 102 -4.02 -20.92 0.45
N THR A 103 -3.05 -20.94 -0.46
CA THR A 103 -2.65 -22.14 -1.20
C THR A 103 -1.14 -22.38 -1.27
N HIS A 104 -0.30 -21.38 -0.96
CA HIS A 104 1.16 -21.43 -1.07
C HIS A 104 1.83 -20.78 0.15
N ASP A 105 2.22 -21.60 1.12
CA ASP A 105 2.85 -21.16 2.36
C ASP A 105 4.38 -21.22 2.31
N ILE A 106 4.96 -20.60 1.27
CA ILE A 106 6.44 -20.50 1.11
C ILE A 106 7.02 -19.48 2.09
N TRP A 107 6.32 -18.37 2.26
CA TRP A 107 6.73 -17.25 3.09
C TRP A 107 5.91 -17.21 4.38
N PRO A 108 6.53 -17.19 5.57
CA PRO A 108 5.81 -17.00 6.81
C PRO A 108 4.96 -15.72 6.79
N VAL A 109 3.78 -15.75 7.42
CA VAL A 109 2.85 -14.61 7.43
C VAL A 109 3.50 -13.29 7.87
N VAL A 110 4.45 -13.33 8.81
CA VAL A 110 5.15 -12.14 9.32
C VAL A 110 5.95 -11.39 8.25
N VAL A 111 6.54 -12.12 7.29
CA VAL A 111 7.38 -11.50 6.26
C VAL A 111 6.56 -11.01 5.06
N ARG A 112 5.31 -11.45 4.91
CA ARG A 112 4.51 -11.17 3.72
C ARG A 112 3.87 -9.80 3.78
N VAL A 113 4.03 -9.03 2.71
CA VAL A 113 3.50 -7.67 2.60
C VAL A 113 3.04 -7.42 1.18
N SER A 114 1.86 -6.83 0.97
CA SER A 114 1.45 -6.42 -0.36
C SER A 114 2.31 -5.26 -0.85
N VAL A 115 2.58 -5.17 -2.15
CA VAL A 115 3.32 -4.03 -2.71
C VAL A 115 2.70 -2.67 -2.33
N GLY A 116 1.37 -2.57 -2.26
CA GLY A 116 0.68 -1.35 -1.83
C GLY A 116 0.97 -0.92 -0.39
N SER A 117 1.20 -1.86 0.52
CA SER A 117 1.49 -1.59 1.94
C SER A 117 2.99 -1.63 2.29
N ALA A 118 3.82 -2.16 1.37
CA ALA A 118 5.25 -2.40 1.57
C ALA A 118 6.02 -1.19 2.10
N TRP A 119 5.79 -0.01 1.53
CA TRP A 119 6.48 1.21 1.96
C TRP A 119 6.13 1.59 3.40
N SER A 120 4.84 1.61 3.75
CA SER A 120 4.38 1.97 5.09
C SER A 120 4.89 0.98 6.15
N VAL A 121 4.95 -0.29 5.78
CA VAL A 121 5.52 -1.35 6.61
C VAL A 121 7.03 -1.15 6.77
N LEU A 122 7.77 -0.87 5.70
CA LEU A 122 9.21 -0.60 5.76
C LEU A 122 9.51 0.62 6.64
N GLU A 123 8.76 1.71 6.52
CA GLU A 123 8.89 2.89 7.39
C GLU A 123 8.68 2.53 8.86
N GLN A 124 7.70 1.67 9.17
CA GLN A 124 7.51 1.19 10.53
C GLN A 124 8.71 0.38 11.01
N GLU A 125 9.24 -0.51 10.18
CA GLU A 125 10.40 -1.31 10.54
C GLU A 125 11.65 -0.46 10.78
N VAL A 126 11.86 0.58 9.99
CA VAL A 126 12.94 1.58 10.21
C VAL A 126 12.77 2.25 11.57
N ARG A 127 11.54 2.67 11.92
CA ARG A 127 11.26 3.24 13.25
C ARG A 127 11.54 2.22 14.37
N ASN A 128 11.12 0.97 14.18
CA ASN A 128 11.37 -0.11 15.14
C ASN A 128 12.87 -0.36 15.35
N ILE A 129 13.67 -0.38 14.28
CA ILE A 129 15.13 -0.53 14.36
C ILE A 129 15.74 0.61 15.18
N ARG A 130 15.35 1.85 14.91
CA ARG A 130 15.84 3.04 15.62
C ARG A 130 15.44 3.02 17.11
N ALA A 131 14.23 2.54 17.39
CA ALA A 131 13.71 2.37 18.75
C ALA A 131 14.27 1.14 19.48
N GLY A 132 15.08 0.29 18.82
CA GLY A 132 15.60 -0.94 19.40
C GLY A 132 14.54 -2.03 19.63
N VAL A 133 13.38 -1.93 18.97
CA VAL A 133 12.33 -2.94 19.01
C VAL A 133 12.84 -4.18 18.23
N PRO A 134 12.78 -5.39 18.80
CA PRO A 134 13.18 -6.59 18.08
C PRO A 134 12.28 -6.87 16.87
N ALA A 135 12.81 -7.56 15.86
CA ALA A 135 11.99 -8.05 14.77
C ALA A 135 11.02 -9.12 15.27
N LEU A 136 9.81 -9.17 14.69
CA LEU A 136 8.97 -10.34 14.87
C LEU A 136 9.65 -11.55 14.23
N LEU A 137 9.65 -12.67 14.94
CA LEU A 137 10.30 -13.88 14.46
C LEU A 137 9.43 -14.58 13.40
N PRO A 138 10.03 -15.37 12.49
CA PRO A 138 9.30 -16.14 11.47
C PRO A 138 8.17 -17.03 12.01
N MET A 139 8.25 -17.45 13.28
CA MET A 139 7.23 -18.27 13.96
C MET A 139 6.15 -17.46 14.70
N ALA A 140 6.11 -16.14 14.55
CA ALA A 140 5.08 -15.30 15.16
C ALA A 140 3.68 -15.73 14.71
N ALA A 141 2.73 -15.74 15.64
CA ALA A 141 1.35 -16.10 15.37
C ALA A 141 0.67 -15.02 14.50
N ALA A 142 -0.38 -15.42 13.78
CA ALA A 142 -1.10 -14.51 12.88
C ALA A 142 -1.67 -13.30 13.62
N GLU A 143 -2.11 -13.46 14.87
CA GLU A 143 -2.62 -12.39 15.72
C GLU A 143 -1.52 -11.40 16.13
N GLU A 144 -0.31 -11.88 16.40
CA GLU A 144 0.85 -11.01 16.70
C GLU A 144 1.23 -10.17 15.50
N VAL A 145 1.25 -10.80 14.31
CA VAL A 145 1.49 -10.11 13.04
C VAL A 145 0.39 -9.09 12.77
N PHE A 146 -0.88 -9.47 12.97
CA PHE A 146 -2.01 -8.57 12.80
C PHE A 146 -1.88 -7.34 13.71
N VAL A 147 -1.63 -7.51 15.00
CA VAL A 147 -1.46 -6.38 15.95
C VAL A 147 -0.29 -5.49 15.53
N HIS A 148 0.85 -6.08 15.15
CA HIS A 148 2.03 -5.35 14.68
C HIS A 148 1.78 -4.55 13.41
N ARG A 149 0.99 -5.09 12.47
CA ARG A 149 0.65 -4.45 11.20
C ARG A 149 -0.51 -3.45 11.33
N ALA A 150 -1.50 -3.71 12.18
CA ALA A 150 -2.63 -2.81 12.44
C ALA A 150 -2.18 -1.48 13.06
N ALA A 151 -1.09 -1.48 13.83
CA ALA A 151 -0.45 -0.24 14.30
C ALA A 151 0.05 0.65 13.14
N VAL A 152 0.47 0.07 12.01
CA VAL A 152 0.90 0.82 10.82
C VAL A 152 -0.27 1.52 10.15
N GLU A 153 -1.44 0.87 10.17
CA GLU A 153 -2.69 1.33 9.58
C GLU A 153 -3.42 2.36 10.44
N SER A 154 -3.50 2.12 11.76
CA SER A 154 -4.25 2.95 12.71
C SER A 154 -3.53 4.25 13.11
N VAL A 155 -2.19 4.28 13.12
CA VAL A 155 -1.41 5.45 13.58
C VAL A 155 -1.49 6.60 12.58
N ARG A 156 -2.00 6.36 11.37
CA ARG A 156 -1.78 7.31 10.31
C ARG A 156 -2.67 8.54 10.41
N PHE A 157 -4.01 8.52 10.34
CA PHE A 157 -4.74 9.81 10.32
C PHE A 157 -6.23 9.76 10.70
N PRO A 158 -6.62 10.14 11.94
CA PRO A 158 -7.99 10.57 12.17
C PRO A 158 -8.26 11.89 11.42
N ASN A 159 -9.34 11.95 10.64
CA ASN A 159 -9.86 13.15 9.95
C ASN A 159 -8.94 13.80 8.89
N ALA A 160 -8.19 13.04 8.10
CA ALA A 160 -7.44 13.65 6.99
C ALA A 160 -8.31 14.13 5.82
N TYR A 161 -9.55 13.67 5.77
CA TYR A 161 -10.52 14.10 4.77
C TYR A 161 -11.72 14.75 5.44
N ASP A 162 -12.15 15.90 4.95
CA ASP A 162 -13.40 16.52 5.42
C ASP A 162 -14.60 15.69 4.95
N ALA A 163 -14.59 15.30 3.67
CA ALA A 163 -15.58 14.37 3.14
C ALA A 163 -15.01 13.48 2.04
N ILE A 164 -15.49 12.24 2.03
CA ILE A 164 -15.26 11.28 0.95
C ILE A 164 -16.60 10.89 0.33
N LEU A 165 -16.68 10.95 -1.00
CA LEU A 165 -17.82 10.43 -1.77
C LEU A 165 -17.38 9.18 -2.53
N ILE A 166 -18.02 8.05 -2.26
CA ILE A 166 -17.79 6.78 -2.94
C ILE A 166 -18.91 6.54 -3.95
N VAL A 167 -18.55 6.44 -5.22
CA VAL A 167 -19.46 6.23 -6.34
C VAL A 167 -19.12 4.89 -6.98
N SER A 168 -19.96 3.88 -6.77
CA SER A 168 -19.81 2.54 -7.35
C SER A 168 -21.18 1.86 -7.41
N ASP A 169 -21.48 1.10 -8.46
CA ASP A 169 -22.69 0.27 -8.48
C ASP A 169 -22.54 -1.05 -7.71
N ASP A 170 -21.30 -1.46 -7.40
CA ASP A 170 -21.04 -2.58 -6.51
C ASP A 170 -21.33 -2.13 -5.06
N ARG A 171 -22.45 -2.63 -4.54
CA ARG A 171 -22.89 -2.33 -3.18
C ARG A 171 -21.90 -2.83 -2.13
N THR A 172 -21.36 -4.03 -2.29
CA THR A 172 -20.46 -4.65 -1.31
C THR A 172 -19.15 -3.88 -1.26
N LEU A 173 -18.58 -3.54 -2.43
CA LEU A 173 -17.38 -2.73 -2.52
C LEU A 173 -17.59 -1.37 -1.86
N ARG A 174 -18.70 -0.69 -2.18
CA ARG A 174 -19.02 0.64 -1.65
C ARG A 174 -19.16 0.63 -0.14
N GLU A 175 -19.92 -0.31 0.43
CA GLU A 175 -20.10 -0.45 1.88
C GLU A 175 -18.78 -0.77 2.58
N THR A 176 -17.95 -1.64 1.99
CA THR A 176 -16.64 -2.02 2.54
C THR A 176 -15.69 -0.82 2.58
N ILE A 177 -15.54 -0.10 1.46
CA ILE A 177 -14.69 1.10 1.39
C ILE A 177 -15.21 2.17 2.36
N ALA A 178 -16.53 2.33 2.46
CA ALA A 178 -17.12 3.29 3.39
C ALA A 178 -16.75 2.97 4.84
N GLU A 179 -16.89 1.70 5.26
CA GLU A 179 -16.49 1.26 6.60
C GLU A 179 -15.01 1.52 6.86
N MET A 180 -14.14 1.15 5.91
CA MET A 180 -12.68 1.34 6.05
C MET A 180 -12.30 2.81 6.21
N LEU A 181 -13.01 3.73 5.54
CA LEU A 181 -12.67 5.15 5.53
C LEU A 181 -13.39 5.99 6.58
N ARG A 182 -14.36 5.43 7.33
CA ARG A 182 -15.09 6.13 8.40
C ARG A 182 -14.19 6.70 9.48
N HIS A 183 -13.04 6.08 9.73
CA HIS A 183 -12.07 6.56 10.72
C HIS A 183 -11.13 7.63 10.18
N SER A 184 -11.03 7.76 8.86
CA SER A 184 -10.09 8.66 8.17
C SER A 184 -10.76 9.94 7.65
N ALA A 185 -12.09 9.98 7.60
CA ALA A 185 -12.87 11.11 7.10
C ALA A 185 -13.93 11.58 8.10
N THR A 186 -14.14 12.89 8.18
CA THR A 186 -15.20 13.46 9.03
C THR A 186 -16.59 13.02 8.54
N GLN A 187 -16.76 12.91 7.22
CA GLN A 187 -18.00 12.47 6.60
C GLN A 187 -17.72 11.51 5.44
N VAL A 188 -18.47 10.42 5.36
CA VAL A 188 -18.41 9.46 4.25
C VAL A 188 -19.79 9.36 3.62
N PHE A 189 -19.84 9.53 2.31
CA PHE A 189 -21.04 9.47 1.49
C PHE A 189 -20.92 8.35 0.47
N GLU A 190 -22.05 7.69 0.21
CA GLU A 190 -22.13 6.55 -0.69
C GLU A 190 -23.24 6.78 -1.72
N CYS A 191 -22.96 6.52 -2.99
CA CYS A 191 -23.98 6.38 -4.02
C CYS A 191 -23.62 5.35 -5.10
N GLY A 192 -24.65 4.85 -5.79
CA GLY A 192 -24.47 4.21 -7.08
C GLY A 192 -24.15 5.23 -8.17
N THR A 193 -24.04 4.75 -9.41
CA THR A 193 -23.53 5.57 -10.53
C THR A 193 -24.63 6.26 -11.32
N SER A 194 -25.89 5.97 -11.00
CA SER A 194 -27.02 6.67 -11.64
C SER A 194 -26.99 8.18 -11.34
N LEU A 195 -27.20 8.99 -12.38
CA LEU A 195 -27.19 10.46 -12.28
C LEU A 195 -28.14 10.99 -11.18
N ASN A 196 -29.31 10.36 -11.03
CA ASN A 196 -30.29 10.74 -10.02
C ASN A 196 -29.79 10.51 -8.59
N GLN A 197 -29.02 9.44 -8.35
CA GLN A 197 -28.45 9.18 -7.02
C GLN A 197 -27.33 10.18 -6.70
N LEU A 198 -26.45 10.45 -7.66
CA LEU A 198 -25.42 11.47 -7.53
C LEU A 198 -26.00 12.84 -7.22
N GLN A 199 -27.01 13.30 -7.96
CA GLN A 199 -27.69 14.57 -7.68
C GLN A 199 -28.29 14.63 -6.27
N ARG A 200 -28.85 13.51 -5.77
CA ARG A 200 -29.37 13.45 -4.39
C ARG A 200 -28.25 13.56 -3.36
N VAL A 201 -27.12 12.90 -3.58
CA VAL A 201 -25.98 12.98 -2.66
C VAL A 201 -25.30 14.34 -2.71
N PHE A 202 -25.23 14.99 -3.88
CA PHE A 202 -24.71 16.35 -4.00
C PHE A 202 -25.53 17.34 -3.16
N LYS A 203 -26.86 17.22 -3.19
CA LYS A 203 -27.74 18.02 -2.31
C LYS A 203 -27.44 17.78 -0.83
N LYS A 204 -27.15 16.54 -0.43
CA LYS A 204 -26.75 16.22 0.95
C LYS A 204 -25.40 16.82 1.33
N LEU A 205 -24.41 16.70 0.45
CA LEU A 205 -23.06 17.27 0.63
C LEU A 205 -23.11 18.79 0.82
N ILE A 206 -23.88 19.48 -0.03
CA ILE A 206 -24.08 20.93 0.07
C ILE A 206 -24.79 21.29 1.39
N ALA A 207 -25.83 20.55 1.77
CA ALA A 207 -26.56 20.78 3.02
C ALA A 207 -25.70 20.53 4.28
N ALA A 208 -24.73 19.62 4.20
CA ALA A 208 -23.78 19.35 5.28
C ALA A 208 -22.65 20.39 5.39
N ASN A 209 -22.72 21.48 4.60
CA ASN A 209 -21.75 22.58 4.58
C ASN A 209 -20.30 22.12 4.36
N VAL A 210 -20.12 21.04 3.59
CA VAL A 210 -18.79 20.56 3.23
C VAL A 210 -18.14 21.57 2.28
N ALA A 211 -16.96 22.08 2.64
CA ALA A 211 -16.22 22.98 1.78
C ALA A 211 -15.93 22.31 0.43
N HIS A 212 -16.29 22.99 -0.67
CA HIS A 212 -16.20 22.43 -2.02
C HIS A 212 -14.77 22.03 -2.44
N SER A 213 -13.75 22.56 -1.74
CA SER A 213 -12.33 22.29 -1.97
C SER A 213 -11.79 21.04 -1.30
N ASN A 214 -12.55 20.40 -0.39
CA ASN A 214 -12.02 19.33 0.47
C ASN A 214 -12.80 18.00 0.33
N ILE A 215 -13.45 17.78 -0.81
CA ILE A 215 -14.13 16.51 -1.13
C ILE A 215 -13.18 15.64 -1.96
N THR A 216 -12.96 14.41 -1.50
CA THR A 216 -12.35 13.36 -2.31
C THR A 216 -13.43 12.44 -2.86
N VAL A 217 -13.47 12.29 -4.19
CA VAL A 217 -14.44 11.43 -4.88
C VAL A 217 -13.73 10.18 -5.39
N LEU A 218 -14.18 9.02 -4.93
CA LEU A 218 -13.75 7.70 -5.39
C LEU A 218 -14.77 7.19 -6.41
N LEU A 219 -14.36 7.11 -7.67
CA LEU A 219 -15.22 6.72 -8.77
C LEU A 219 -14.79 5.34 -9.28
N ASP A 220 -15.63 4.34 -9.01
CA ASP A 220 -15.54 3.03 -9.64
C ASP A 220 -16.17 3.09 -11.02
N ILE A 221 -15.36 2.85 -12.04
CA ILE A 221 -15.78 2.92 -13.45
C ILE A 221 -15.60 1.63 -14.21
N ASP A 222 -15.25 0.53 -13.53
CA ASP A 222 -15.19 -0.77 -14.19
C ASP A 222 -16.60 -1.08 -14.73
N GLY A 223 -16.77 -1.07 -16.07
CA GLY A 223 -18.05 -1.28 -16.75
C GLY A 223 -18.92 -0.04 -16.96
N LEU A 224 -18.40 1.18 -16.73
CA LEU A 224 -19.13 2.45 -16.88
C LEU A 224 -18.52 3.40 -17.92
N GLU A 225 -17.73 2.87 -18.85
CA GLU A 225 -16.98 3.65 -19.84
C GLU A 225 -17.90 4.54 -20.71
N SER A 226 -19.14 4.10 -20.92
CA SER A 226 -20.14 4.84 -21.71
C SER A 226 -20.70 6.10 -21.01
N ILE A 227 -20.67 6.15 -19.68
CA ILE A 227 -21.23 7.27 -18.89
C ILE A 227 -20.17 8.04 -18.11
N GLU A 228 -18.94 7.54 -18.05
CA GLU A 228 -17.80 8.14 -17.34
C GLU A 228 -17.69 9.65 -17.58
N GLY A 229 -17.65 10.09 -18.84
CA GLY A 229 -17.53 11.51 -19.17
C GLY A 229 -18.66 12.38 -18.61
N GLN A 230 -19.89 11.85 -18.54
CA GLN A 230 -21.04 12.57 -17.97
C GLN A 230 -20.92 12.67 -16.44
N LEU A 231 -20.52 11.58 -15.77
CA LEU A 231 -20.30 11.56 -14.32
C LEU A 231 -19.22 12.56 -13.93
N LEU A 232 -18.10 12.54 -14.64
CA LEU A 232 -16.97 13.45 -14.43
C LEU A 232 -17.36 14.91 -14.61
N THR A 233 -18.06 15.22 -15.71
CA THR A 233 -18.54 16.58 -15.98
C THR A 233 -19.46 17.05 -14.86
N MET A 234 -20.37 16.19 -14.40
CA MET A 234 -21.32 16.52 -13.34
C MET A 234 -20.61 16.74 -11.99
N ILE A 235 -19.65 15.89 -11.62
CA ILE A 235 -18.85 16.03 -10.39
C ILE A 235 -18.03 17.32 -10.45
N ARG A 236 -17.28 17.57 -11.53
CA ARG A 236 -16.43 18.76 -11.68
C ARG A 236 -17.23 20.06 -11.76
N THR A 237 -18.44 20.04 -12.33
CA THR A 237 -19.32 21.21 -12.34
C THR A 237 -19.77 21.58 -10.92
N GLN A 238 -20.09 20.58 -10.10
CA GLN A 238 -20.56 20.81 -8.73
C GLN A 238 -19.40 21.07 -7.75
N PHE A 239 -18.27 20.41 -7.94
CA PHE A 239 -17.11 20.42 -7.05
C PHE A 239 -15.83 20.54 -7.88
N SER A 240 -15.60 21.73 -8.44
CA SER A 240 -14.47 21.99 -9.35
C SER A 240 -13.11 21.69 -8.74
N ALA A 241 -12.95 21.96 -7.45
CA ALA A 241 -11.73 21.72 -6.68
C ALA A 241 -11.70 20.34 -5.99
N SER A 242 -12.66 19.45 -6.25
CA SER A 242 -12.62 18.09 -5.68
C SER A 242 -11.41 17.31 -6.18
N ARG A 243 -10.89 16.44 -5.32
CA ARG A 243 -9.91 15.44 -5.71
C ARG A 243 -10.64 14.22 -6.24
N LEU A 244 -10.32 13.78 -7.44
CA LEU A 244 -11.02 12.73 -8.15
C LEU A 244 -10.11 11.54 -8.37
N LEU A 245 -10.50 10.39 -7.82
CA LEU A 245 -9.71 9.18 -7.77
C LEU A 245 -10.49 8.06 -8.46
N ARG A 246 -9.86 7.44 -9.46
CA ARG A 246 -10.44 6.29 -10.18
C ARG A 246 -10.17 5.02 -9.39
N LEU A 247 -11.20 4.23 -9.11
CA LEU A 247 -11.06 2.86 -8.64
C LEU A 247 -10.99 1.93 -9.85
N SER A 248 -9.99 1.07 -9.93
CA SER A 248 -9.90 0.04 -10.96
C SER A 248 -9.35 -1.26 -10.41
N SER A 249 -9.85 -2.37 -10.95
CA SER A 249 -9.29 -3.70 -10.70
C SER A 249 -7.94 -3.91 -11.39
N PHE A 250 -7.63 -3.10 -12.41
CA PHE A 250 -6.41 -3.23 -13.22
C PHE A 250 -5.82 -1.84 -13.53
N PRO A 251 -5.25 -1.14 -12.55
CA PRO A 251 -4.77 0.23 -12.74
C PRO A 251 -3.74 0.38 -13.87
N GLN A 252 -2.94 -0.65 -14.16
CA GLN A 252 -1.94 -0.62 -15.24
C GLN A 252 -2.53 -0.68 -16.66
N SER A 253 -3.78 -1.11 -16.83
CA SER A 253 -4.43 -1.19 -18.15
C SER A 253 -5.14 0.10 -18.56
N VAL A 254 -5.20 1.08 -17.65
CA VAL A 254 -5.91 2.34 -17.86
C VAL A 254 -4.94 3.38 -18.43
N ALA A 255 -5.29 3.95 -19.59
CA ALA A 255 -4.56 5.10 -20.13
C ALA A 255 -4.75 6.32 -19.23
N ASP A 256 -3.64 6.87 -18.73
CA ASP A 256 -3.66 8.14 -18.01
C ASP A 256 -3.90 9.28 -19.01
N ASN A 257 -5.11 9.81 -18.98
CA ASN A 257 -5.56 10.92 -19.81
C ASN A 257 -5.59 12.26 -19.04
N GLY A 258 -5.04 12.30 -17.82
CA GLY A 258 -5.01 13.50 -16.96
C GLY A 258 -6.37 13.91 -16.39
N THR A 259 -7.41 13.08 -16.52
CA THR A 259 -8.76 13.40 -16.05
C THR A 259 -8.93 13.13 -14.54
N TYR A 260 -8.21 12.13 -14.05
CA TYR A 260 -8.17 11.74 -12.64
C TYR A 260 -6.88 12.25 -12.00
N ASP A 261 -6.97 12.63 -10.74
CA ASP A 261 -5.80 13.00 -9.95
C ASP A 261 -4.96 11.76 -9.59
N GLN A 262 -5.59 10.59 -9.54
CA GLN A 262 -4.94 9.30 -9.28
C GLN A 262 -5.82 8.13 -9.73
N ILE A 263 -5.17 7.02 -10.12
CA ILE A 263 -5.82 5.72 -10.30
C ILE A 263 -5.40 4.82 -9.14
N ILE A 264 -6.39 4.22 -8.48
CA ILE A 264 -6.25 3.43 -7.27
C ILE A 264 -6.69 2.00 -7.55
N ASP A 265 -5.87 1.05 -7.11
CA ASP A 265 -6.24 -0.35 -7.12
C ASP A 265 -7.36 -0.59 -6.09
N LYS A 266 -8.46 -1.22 -6.52
CA LYS A 266 -9.57 -1.58 -5.62
C LYS A 266 -9.12 -2.41 -4.41
N LEU A 267 -8.06 -3.20 -4.55
CA LEU A 267 -7.51 -4.03 -3.48
C LEU A 267 -6.59 -3.26 -2.53
N GLU A 268 -6.17 -2.05 -2.91
CA GLU A 268 -5.24 -1.24 -2.14
C GLU A 268 -5.83 0.13 -1.73
N VAL A 269 -7.15 0.32 -1.85
CA VAL A 269 -7.82 1.59 -1.57
C VAL A 269 -7.38 2.19 -0.25
N TYR A 270 -7.35 1.39 0.81
CA TYR A 270 -6.95 1.85 2.12
C TYR A 270 -5.47 2.22 2.21
N ALA A 271 -4.59 1.43 1.59
CA ALA A 271 -3.15 1.69 1.57
C ALA A 271 -2.79 2.93 0.74
N GLN A 272 -3.54 3.21 -0.32
CA GLN A 272 -3.29 4.33 -1.23
C GLN A 272 -3.96 5.64 -0.82
N LEU A 273 -5.07 5.56 -0.07
CA LEU A 273 -5.75 6.71 0.53
C LEU A 273 -5.26 7.05 1.93
N ALA A 274 -4.28 6.32 2.47
CA ALA A 274 -3.61 6.75 3.69
C ALA A 274 -2.88 8.09 3.40
N PRO A 275 -3.22 9.17 4.12
CA PRO A 275 -2.52 10.45 3.98
C PRO A 275 -1.00 10.32 4.20
N GLY A 276 -0.21 11.24 3.68
CA GLY A 276 1.26 11.15 3.75
C GLY A 276 1.94 10.45 2.57
N ARG A 277 1.19 10.11 1.51
CA ARG A 277 1.74 9.82 0.17
C ARG A 277 1.80 11.05 -0.76
N MET A 278 1.61 12.25 -0.23
CA MET A 278 1.74 13.52 -0.97
C MET A 278 2.60 14.50 -0.19
#